data_AF-A0A830ZMV1-F1
#
_entry.id   AF-A0A830ZMV1-F1
#
_cell.length_a   1.000
_cell.length_b   1.000
_cell.length_c   1.000
_cell.angle_alpha   90.00
_cell.angle_beta   90.00
_cell.angle_gamma   90.00
#
_symmetry.space_group_name_H-M   'P 1'
#
loop_
_entity.id
_entity.type
_entity.pdbx_description
1 polymer ?
#
loop_
_entity_poly.entity_id
_entity_poly.type
_entity_poly.pdbx_seq_one_letter_code
_entity_poly.pdbx_strand_id
1 'polypeptide(L)'
;MSLQREVELKSDAGMDYSKLRDLLKAGKWKEADEETARVMLAVANLEEESWLDNEHIDNFPCADLRTIDQLWVKYSNGRFGFSVQKRIYQGLGGTREYNREIWEKFGDKVGWREGGSWLSYIDITFEMKAPKGQLPCDCWGFWFFRNDFSFGSSLASRLVDCNI
;
A
#
# COMPACT_ATOMS: atom_id res chain seq x y z
N MET A 1 -7.64 -23.79 -19.22
CA MET A 1 -8.08 -23.00 -18.05
C MET A 1 -7.04 -23.17 -16.96
N SER A 2 -6.22 -22.14 -16.69
CA SER A 2 -5.26 -22.18 -15.58
C SER A 2 -6.04 -22.11 -14.26
N LEU A 3 -5.89 -23.12 -13.39
CA LEU A 3 -6.28 -23.00 -11.99
C LEU A 3 -5.40 -21.91 -11.37
N GLN A 4 -5.86 -20.66 -11.38
CA GLN A 4 -5.21 -19.61 -10.61
C GLN A 4 -5.40 -19.98 -9.13
N ARG A 5 -4.31 -20.35 -8.44
CA ARG A 5 -4.33 -20.62 -7.00
C ARG A 5 -5.00 -19.45 -6.27
N GLU A 6 -5.92 -19.77 -5.38
CA GLU A 6 -6.52 -18.77 -4.50
C GLU A 6 -5.47 -18.23 -3.52
N VAL A 7 -5.57 -16.93 -3.19
CA VAL A 7 -4.71 -16.34 -2.15
C VAL A 7 -5.23 -16.83 -0.82
N GLU A 8 -4.33 -17.36 -0.01
CA GLU A 8 -4.65 -17.77 1.35
C GLU A 8 -4.77 -16.52 2.23
N LEU A 9 -5.93 -16.32 2.87
CA LEU A 9 -6.20 -15.13 3.68
C LEU A 9 -5.65 -15.32 5.10
N LYS A 10 -4.33 -15.23 5.26
CA LYS A 10 -3.66 -15.37 6.57
C LYS A 10 -3.66 -14.06 7.34
N SER A 11 -3.78 -14.16 8.65
CA SER A 11 -3.64 -13.05 9.59
C SER A 11 -3.01 -13.54 10.89
N ASP A 12 -1.98 -12.85 11.37
CA ASP A 12 -1.46 -13.05 12.72
C ASP A 12 -2.28 -12.27 13.75
N ALA A 13 -3.05 -11.26 13.30
CA ALA A 13 -3.93 -10.44 14.12
C ALA A 13 -5.41 -10.90 14.13
N GLY A 14 -5.76 -11.98 13.40
CA GLY A 14 -7.13 -12.46 13.29
C GLY A 14 -8.06 -11.63 12.37
N MET A 15 -7.50 -10.78 11.51
CA MET A 15 -8.22 -9.94 10.55
C MET A 15 -8.86 -10.78 9.43
N ASP A 16 -10.13 -10.49 9.12
CA ASP A 16 -10.82 -11.01 7.95
C ASP A 16 -10.59 -10.14 6.70
N TYR A 17 -9.90 -10.70 5.71
CA TYR A 17 -9.61 -10.06 4.43
C TYR A 17 -10.63 -10.35 3.32
N SER A 18 -11.75 -11.01 3.63
CA SER A 18 -12.78 -11.40 2.66
C SER A 18 -13.33 -10.20 1.89
N LYS A 19 -13.66 -9.10 2.59
CA LYS A 19 -14.16 -7.86 1.98
C LYS A 19 -13.14 -7.25 1.02
N LEU A 20 -11.87 -7.11 1.45
CA LEU A 20 -10.80 -6.59 0.60
C LEU A 20 -10.62 -7.45 -0.66
N ARG A 21 -10.58 -8.78 -0.50
CA ARG A 21 -10.50 -9.72 -1.62
C ARG A 21 -11.64 -9.51 -2.62
N ASP A 22 -12.87 -9.40 -2.13
CA ASP A 22 -14.06 -9.33 -2.98
C ASP A 22 -14.15 -8.00 -3.74
N LEU A 23 -13.74 -6.89 -3.11
CA LEU A 23 -13.62 -5.58 -3.76
C LEU A 23 -12.57 -5.59 -4.86
N LEU A 24 -11.37 -6.13 -4.58
CA LEU A 24 -10.30 -6.25 -5.56
C LEU A 24 -10.69 -7.16 -6.73
N LYS A 25 -11.32 -8.29 -6.44
CA LYS A 25 -11.82 -9.23 -7.46
C LYS A 25 -12.88 -8.60 -8.36
N ALA A 26 -13.70 -7.70 -7.81
CA ALA A 26 -14.71 -6.96 -8.54
C ALA A 26 -14.15 -5.74 -9.30
N GLY A 27 -12.85 -5.42 -9.14
CA GLY A 27 -12.24 -4.23 -9.73
C GLY A 27 -12.72 -2.91 -9.12
N LYS A 28 -13.23 -2.95 -7.89
CA LYS A 28 -13.64 -1.76 -7.11
C LYS A 28 -12.43 -1.14 -6.43
N TRP A 29 -11.55 -0.54 -7.22
CA TRP A 29 -10.21 -0.13 -6.79
C TRP A 29 -10.22 0.93 -5.68
N LYS A 30 -11.15 1.89 -5.74
CA LYS A 30 -11.26 2.94 -4.74
C LYS A 30 -11.72 2.36 -3.40
N GLU A 31 -12.80 1.58 -3.41
CA GLU A 31 -13.32 0.96 -2.21
C GLU A 31 -12.32 -0.07 -1.63
N ALA A 32 -11.54 -0.74 -2.47
CA ALA A 32 -10.46 -1.62 -2.03
C ALA A 32 -9.30 -0.84 -1.38
N ASP A 33 -9.00 0.37 -1.84
CA ASP A 33 -8.00 1.26 -1.23
C ASP A 33 -8.46 1.71 0.16
N GLU A 34 -9.70 2.18 0.27
CA GLU A 34 -10.35 2.56 1.54
C GLU A 34 -10.41 1.38 2.52
N GLU A 35 -10.78 0.19 2.03
CA GLU A 35 -10.78 -1.03 2.85
C GLU A 35 -9.36 -1.43 3.26
N THR A 36 -8.34 -1.19 2.43
CA THR A 36 -6.94 -1.44 2.77
C THR A 36 -6.51 -0.56 3.95
N ALA A 37 -6.83 0.73 3.93
CA ALA A 37 -6.55 1.62 5.05
C ALA A 37 -7.25 1.15 6.34
N ARG A 38 -8.54 0.80 6.25
CA ARG A 38 -9.32 0.29 7.38
C ARG A 38 -8.71 -0.98 7.99
N VAL A 39 -8.36 -1.98 7.18
CA VAL A 39 -7.77 -3.23 7.70
C VAL A 39 -6.40 -2.99 8.31
N MET A 40 -5.60 -2.07 7.77
CA MET A 40 -4.29 -1.76 8.33
C MET A 40 -4.41 -1.10 9.71
N LEU A 41 -5.35 -0.16 9.88
CA LEU A 41 -5.66 0.40 11.19
C LEU A 41 -6.17 -0.67 12.17
N ALA A 42 -7.05 -1.55 11.71
CA ALA A 42 -7.58 -2.65 12.53
C ALA A 42 -6.48 -3.60 13.02
N VAL A 43 -5.58 -4.03 12.13
CA VAL A 43 -4.45 -4.91 12.48
C VAL A 43 -3.50 -4.24 13.49
N ALA A 44 -3.34 -2.93 13.43
CA ALA A 44 -2.53 -2.17 14.38
C ALA A 44 -3.27 -1.87 15.71
N ASN A 45 -4.53 -2.30 15.88
CA ASN A 45 -5.41 -1.92 16.99
C ASN A 45 -5.64 -0.40 17.12
N LEU A 46 -5.77 0.26 15.98
CA LEU A 46 -5.89 1.71 15.84
C LEU A 46 -7.19 2.11 15.12
N GLU A 47 -8.27 1.33 15.26
CA GLU A 47 -9.54 1.64 14.59
C GLU A 47 -10.19 2.95 15.07
N GLU A 48 -9.93 3.33 16.32
CA GLU A 48 -10.36 4.62 16.90
C GLU A 48 -9.41 5.75 16.54
N GLU A 49 -8.17 5.41 16.18
CA GLU A 49 -7.16 6.35 15.72
C GLU A 49 -7.27 6.50 14.20
N SER A 50 -6.80 7.63 13.71
CA SER A 50 -6.87 7.96 12.31
C SER A 50 -5.47 8.14 11.77
N TRP A 51 -4.49 7.30 12.11
CA TRP A 51 -3.20 7.21 11.41
C TRP A 51 -2.35 6.04 11.95
N LEU A 52 -1.38 5.60 11.15
CA LEU A 52 -0.28 4.73 11.57
C LEU A 52 0.98 5.61 11.65
N ASP A 53 1.83 5.39 12.65
CA ASP A 53 3.17 5.97 12.68
C ASP A 53 4.24 4.92 12.35
N ASN A 54 5.52 5.31 12.40
CA ASN A 54 6.63 4.42 12.11
C ASN A 54 6.71 3.21 13.05
N GLU A 55 6.39 3.38 14.33
CA GLU A 55 6.45 2.30 15.32
C GLU A 55 5.38 1.24 15.03
N HIS A 56 4.17 1.67 14.65
CA HIS A 56 3.11 0.76 14.23
C HIS A 56 3.51 -0.03 12.99
N ILE A 57 4.15 0.62 12.00
CA ILE A 57 4.61 -0.05 10.77
C ILE A 57 5.78 -1.01 11.05
N ASP A 58 6.75 -0.61 11.86
CA ASP A 58 7.89 -1.44 12.21
C ASP A 58 7.47 -2.74 12.92
N ASN A 59 6.34 -2.72 13.63
CA ASN A 59 5.79 -3.87 14.33
C ASN A 59 4.65 -4.56 13.57
N PHE A 60 4.26 -4.05 12.39
CA PHE A 60 3.10 -4.57 11.67
C PHE A 60 3.29 -6.04 11.30
N PRO A 61 2.32 -6.95 11.55
CA PRO A 61 2.52 -8.37 11.32
C PRO A 61 2.78 -8.74 9.86
N CYS A 62 3.75 -9.62 9.64
CA CYS A 62 4.17 -9.99 8.29
C CYS A 62 3.15 -10.85 7.54
N ALA A 63 2.36 -11.68 8.23
CA ALA A 63 1.29 -12.43 7.57
C ALA A 63 0.25 -11.49 6.98
N ASP A 64 -0.13 -10.45 7.73
CA ASP A 64 -1.12 -9.45 7.35
C ASP A 64 -0.65 -8.59 6.17
N LEU A 65 0.57 -8.03 6.22
CA LEU A 65 1.15 -7.31 5.08
C LEU A 65 1.22 -8.18 3.83
N ARG A 66 1.60 -9.45 3.98
CA ARG A 66 1.71 -10.39 2.86
C ARG A 66 0.35 -10.69 2.25
N THR A 67 -0.69 -10.88 3.06
CA THR A 67 -2.05 -11.12 2.56
C THR A 67 -2.56 -9.91 1.78
N ILE A 68 -2.40 -8.70 2.32
CA ILE A 68 -2.80 -7.47 1.64
C ILE A 68 -2.06 -7.33 0.29
N ASP A 69 -0.73 -7.48 0.29
CA ASP A 69 0.07 -7.36 -0.93
C ASP A 69 -0.33 -8.41 -1.99
N GLN A 70 -0.47 -9.68 -1.59
CA GLN A 70 -0.82 -10.76 -2.51
C GLN A 70 -2.19 -10.56 -3.16
N LEU A 71 -3.17 -10.03 -2.41
CA LEU A 71 -4.47 -9.69 -2.95
C LEU A 71 -4.36 -8.60 -4.02
N TRP A 72 -3.68 -7.49 -3.71
CA TRP A 72 -3.46 -6.40 -4.66
C TRP A 72 -2.71 -6.88 -5.91
N VAL A 73 -1.62 -7.61 -5.74
CA VAL A 73 -0.81 -8.17 -6.84
C VAL A 73 -1.63 -9.12 -7.70
N LYS A 74 -2.40 -10.03 -7.11
CA LYS A 74 -3.18 -11.01 -7.86
C LYS A 74 -4.23 -10.34 -8.73
N TYR A 75 -5.08 -9.52 -8.13
CA TYR A 75 -6.26 -9.00 -8.83
C TYR A 75 -5.92 -7.84 -9.78
N SER A 76 -4.78 -7.17 -9.58
CA SER A 76 -4.27 -6.14 -10.50
C SER A 76 -3.39 -6.68 -11.64
N ASN A 77 -3.25 -8.01 -11.77
CA ASN A 77 -2.30 -8.64 -12.70
C ASN A 77 -0.85 -8.13 -12.51
N GLY A 78 -0.43 -8.02 -11.25
CA GLY A 78 0.92 -7.60 -10.85
C GLY A 78 1.23 -6.12 -11.04
N ARG A 79 0.20 -5.27 -11.18
CA ARG A 79 0.36 -3.83 -11.39
C ARG A 79 0.39 -3.04 -10.09
N PHE A 80 -0.36 -3.47 -9.08
CA PHE A 80 -0.57 -2.80 -7.80
C PHE A 80 -0.10 -3.69 -6.66
N GLY A 81 0.13 -3.09 -5.49
CA GLY A 81 0.61 -3.75 -4.28
C GLY A 81 1.87 -3.12 -3.70
N PHE A 82 2.06 -3.30 -2.40
CA PHE A 82 3.19 -2.77 -1.66
C PHE A 82 4.53 -3.32 -2.14
N SER A 83 4.61 -4.60 -2.53
CA SER A 83 5.81 -5.19 -3.12
C SER A 83 6.15 -4.58 -4.49
N VAL A 84 5.15 -4.09 -5.22
CA VAL A 84 5.35 -3.37 -6.48
C VAL A 84 5.92 -1.98 -6.19
N GLN A 85 5.31 -1.25 -5.24
CA GLN A 85 5.78 0.06 -4.77
C GLN A 85 7.20 -0.01 -4.24
N LYS A 86 7.50 -0.98 -3.36
CA LYS A 86 8.84 -1.20 -2.81
C LYS A 86 9.89 -1.36 -3.90
N ARG A 87 9.63 -2.20 -4.90
CA ARG A 87 10.56 -2.42 -6.03
C ARG A 87 10.82 -1.14 -6.82
N ILE A 88 9.79 -0.31 -7.02
CA ILE A 88 9.93 0.98 -7.71
C ILE A 88 10.75 1.94 -6.85
N TYR A 89 10.42 2.06 -5.56
CA TYR A 89 11.10 2.95 -4.61
C TYR A 89 12.58 2.61 -4.46
N GLN A 90 12.92 1.34 -4.21
CA GLN A 90 14.30 0.87 -4.13
C GLN A 90 15.04 1.01 -5.47
N GLY A 91 14.36 0.80 -6.60
CA GLY A 91 14.93 1.03 -7.92
C GLY A 91 15.31 2.50 -8.21
N LEU A 92 14.74 3.45 -7.45
CA LEU A 92 15.08 4.87 -7.49
C LEU A 92 16.18 5.24 -6.47
N GLY A 93 16.72 4.25 -5.75
CA GLY A 93 17.69 4.45 -4.67
C GLY A 93 17.08 4.68 -3.29
N GLY A 94 15.77 4.48 -3.13
CA GLY A 94 15.07 4.66 -1.86
C GLY A 94 15.58 3.71 -0.78
N THR A 95 15.82 4.25 0.42
CA THR A 95 16.23 3.52 1.62
C THR A 95 15.24 3.76 2.75
N ARG A 96 15.54 3.30 3.96
CA ARG A 96 14.72 3.60 5.14
C ARG A 96 14.82 5.08 5.54
N GLU A 97 15.95 5.72 5.26
CA GLU A 97 16.15 7.14 5.48
C GLU A 97 15.38 7.97 4.44
N TYR A 98 14.58 8.90 4.91
CA TYR A 98 13.84 9.79 4.04
C TYR A 98 14.79 10.62 3.16
N ASN A 99 14.57 10.55 1.84
CA ASN A 99 15.20 11.41 0.87
C ASN A 99 14.13 12.05 -0.01
N ARG A 100 14.02 13.38 0.07
CA ARG A 100 12.99 14.15 -0.63
C ARG A 100 13.03 13.97 -2.15
N GLU A 101 14.21 13.97 -2.76
CA GLU A 101 14.34 13.87 -4.22
C GLU A 101 13.89 12.49 -4.72
N ILE A 102 14.27 11.43 -3.99
CA ILE A 102 13.82 10.06 -4.30
C ILE A 102 12.33 9.92 -4.07
N TRP A 103 11.79 10.50 -2.99
CA TRP A 103 10.37 10.48 -2.67
C TRP A 103 9.52 11.16 -3.74
N GLU A 104 9.95 12.34 -4.20
CA GLU A 104 9.31 13.07 -5.28
C GLU A 104 9.35 12.27 -6.61
N LYS A 105 10.51 11.72 -6.98
CA LYS A 105 10.64 10.84 -8.17
C LYS A 105 9.76 9.60 -8.07
N PHE A 106 9.62 9.04 -6.86
CA PHE A 106 8.74 7.90 -6.62
C PHE A 106 7.28 8.28 -6.84
N GLY A 107 6.83 9.39 -6.24
CA GLY A 107 5.49 9.94 -6.45
C GLY A 107 5.17 10.19 -7.92
N ASP A 108 6.10 10.77 -8.68
CA ASP A 108 5.95 10.96 -10.13
C ASP A 108 5.81 9.60 -10.86
N LYS A 109 6.59 8.59 -10.43
CA LYS A 109 6.63 7.27 -11.08
C LYS A 109 5.36 6.46 -10.85
N VAL A 110 4.76 6.56 -9.67
CA VAL A 110 3.53 5.84 -9.30
C VAL A 110 2.26 6.66 -9.54
N GLY A 111 2.35 7.88 -10.04
CA GLY A 111 1.19 8.70 -10.39
C GLY A 111 0.53 9.41 -9.20
N TRP A 112 1.29 9.71 -8.15
CA TRP A 112 0.82 10.52 -7.01
C TRP A 112 1.18 12.00 -7.14
N ARG A 113 1.94 12.35 -8.18
CA ARG A 113 2.32 13.73 -8.49
C ARG A 113 2.10 14.05 -9.95
N GLU A 114 1.68 15.28 -10.21
CA GLU A 114 1.53 15.84 -11.54
C GLU A 114 2.02 17.29 -11.54
N GLY A 115 2.80 17.67 -12.56
CA GLY A 115 3.31 19.05 -12.68
C GLY A 115 4.18 19.50 -11.49
N GLY A 116 4.79 18.57 -10.74
CA GLY A 116 5.60 18.85 -9.55
C GLY A 116 4.80 18.96 -8.24
N SER A 117 3.47 18.80 -8.28
CA SER A 117 2.59 18.89 -7.12
C SER A 117 2.03 17.51 -6.76
N TRP A 118 1.84 17.26 -5.46
CA TRP A 118 1.16 16.08 -4.95
C TRP A 118 -0.34 16.17 -5.23
N LEU A 119 -0.91 15.11 -5.81
CA LEU A 119 -2.33 15.02 -6.16
C LEU A 119 -3.17 14.72 -4.93
N SER A 120 -4.33 15.36 -4.76
CA SER A 120 -5.26 14.96 -3.69
C SER A 120 -5.84 13.57 -3.96
N TYR A 121 -6.29 12.88 -2.92
CA TYR A 121 -6.97 11.57 -3.05
C TYR A 121 -8.14 11.61 -4.04
N ILE A 122 -8.88 12.73 -4.07
CA ILE A 122 -10.00 12.92 -5.00
C ILE A 122 -9.56 13.00 -6.48
N ASP A 123 -8.30 13.34 -6.72
CA ASP A 123 -7.70 13.47 -8.05
C ASP A 123 -6.98 12.18 -8.49
N ILE A 124 -6.84 11.20 -7.59
CA ILE A 124 -6.26 9.89 -7.90
C ILE A 124 -7.20 9.11 -8.82
N THR A 125 -6.65 8.57 -9.91
CA THR A 125 -7.41 7.76 -10.86
C THR A 125 -7.46 6.29 -10.43
N PHE A 126 -8.65 5.80 -10.07
CA PHE A 126 -8.87 4.42 -9.60
C PHE A 126 -9.23 3.46 -10.75
N GLU A 127 -8.27 3.21 -11.63
CA GLU A 127 -8.46 2.34 -12.80
C GLU A 127 -7.30 1.35 -13.00
N MET A 128 -7.57 0.21 -13.64
CA MET A 128 -6.54 -0.78 -13.98
C MET A 128 -5.42 -0.20 -14.87
N LYS A 129 -5.73 0.81 -15.68
CA LYS A 129 -4.77 1.45 -16.59
C LYS A 129 -3.86 2.46 -15.89
N ALA A 130 -4.12 2.78 -14.62
CA ALA A 130 -3.30 3.68 -13.83
C ALA A 130 -1.82 3.22 -13.77
N PRO A 131 -0.86 4.15 -13.60
CA PRO A 131 0.55 3.87 -13.37
C PRO A 131 0.81 2.66 -12.46
N LYS A 132 1.86 1.90 -12.79
CA LYS A 132 2.26 0.73 -12.00
C LYS A 132 2.67 1.19 -10.59
N GLY A 133 2.16 0.52 -9.56
CA GLY A 133 2.40 0.85 -8.17
C GLY A 133 1.52 1.98 -7.61
N GLN A 134 0.59 2.54 -8.40
CA GLN A 134 -0.26 3.64 -7.90
C GLN A 134 -1.09 3.25 -6.68
N LEU A 135 -1.57 2.01 -6.64
CA LEU A 135 -2.38 1.49 -5.54
C LEU A 135 -1.66 0.36 -4.79
N PRO A 136 -1.92 0.20 -3.48
CA PRO A 136 -2.76 1.08 -2.67
C PRO A 136 -2.11 2.45 -2.36
N CYS A 137 -2.87 3.55 -2.33
CA CYS A 137 -2.32 4.91 -2.18
C CYS A 137 -2.58 5.54 -0.79
N ASP A 138 -3.68 5.16 -0.12
CA ASP A 138 -4.11 5.80 1.13
C ASP A 138 -3.14 5.57 2.31
N CYS A 139 -2.27 4.57 2.21
CA CYS A 139 -1.25 4.31 3.22
C CYS A 139 -0.06 5.29 3.17
N TRP A 140 0.07 6.13 2.13
CA TRP A 140 1.32 6.88 1.92
C TRP A 140 1.21 8.39 2.06
N GLY A 141 0.02 8.96 2.26
CA GLY A 141 0.00 10.40 2.53
C GLY A 141 -1.22 11.26 2.27
N PHE A 142 -2.44 10.74 2.16
CA PHE A 142 -3.56 11.63 1.79
C PHE A 142 -4.66 11.82 2.84
N TRP A 143 -4.68 11.03 3.92
CA TRP A 143 -5.53 11.30 5.08
C TRP A 143 -4.78 11.39 6.43
N PHE A 144 -3.48 11.09 6.47
CA PHE A 144 -2.76 10.82 7.73
C PHE A 144 -1.50 11.67 8.02
N PHE A 145 -1.33 12.84 7.38
CA PHE A 145 -0.16 13.67 7.69
C PHE A 145 -0.39 14.66 8.83
N ARG A 146 0.10 14.29 10.02
CA ARG A 146 1.14 15.14 10.64
C ARG A 146 2.43 14.96 9.85
N ASN A 147 2.68 15.80 8.84
CA ASN A 147 3.97 16.18 8.23
C ASN A 147 5.17 15.17 8.19
N ASP A 148 4.98 13.87 8.32
CA ASP A 148 6.08 12.91 8.48
C ASP A 148 6.21 12.00 7.25
N PHE A 149 6.98 12.50 6.29
CA PHE A 149 7.33 11.81 5.05
C PHE A 149 8.20 10.55 5.27
N SER A 150 8.60 10.24 6.51
CA SER A 150 9.35 9.01 6.84
C SER A 150 8.47 7.75 6.91
N PHE A 151 7.15 7.90 6.96
CA PHE A 151 6.23 6.77 7.01
C PHE A 151 6.43 5.80 5.82
N GLY A 152 6.60 6.37 4.63
CA GLY A 152 6.76 5.57 3.44
C GLY A 152 8.05 4.75 3.42
N SER A 153 9.15 5.32 3.89
CA SER A 153 10.41 4.61 3.95
C SER A 153 10.38 3.51 5.03
N SER A 154 9.59 3.69 6.10
CA SER A 154 9.33 2.65 7.10
C SER A 154 8.59 1.44 6.51
N LEU A 155 7.51 1.64 5.74
CA LEU A 155 6.76 0.53 5.12
C LEU A 155 7.62 -0.23 4.10
N ALA A 156 8.40 0.48 3.28
CA ALA A 156 9.33 -0.15 2.34
C ALA A 156 10.37 -1.02 3.08
N SER A 157 10.89 -0.54 4.21
CA SER A 157 11.79 -1.31 5.08
C SER A 157 11.09 -2.53 5.66
N ARG A 158 9.87 -2.37 6.20
CA ARG A 158 9.12 -3.47 6.81
C ARG A 158 8.84 -4.61 5.84
N LEU A 159 8.56 -4.30 4.57
CA LEU A 159 8.39 -5.31 3.53
C LEU A 159 9.67 -6.12 3.29
N VAL A 160 10.85 -5.52 3.44
CA VAL A 160 12.14 -6.25 3.40
C VAL A 160 12.23 -7.21 4.58
N ASP A 161 11.95 -6.74 5.80
CA ASP A 161 12.01 -7.57 7.01
C ASP A 161 11.02 -8.75 6.94
N CYS A 162 9.86 -8.54 6.33
CA CYS A 162 8.85 -9.55 6.09
C CYS A 162 9.14 -10.47 4.89
N ASN A 163 10.24 -10.28 4.16
CA ASN A 163 10.58 -11.03 2.94
C ASN A 163 9.46 -11.00 1.88
N ILE A 164 8.86 -9.83 1.65
CA ILE A 164 7.80 -9.56 0.65
C ILE A 164 8.37 -8.77 -0.52
#